data_AF-A0A3B0WHY2-F1
#
_entry.id   AF-A0A3B0WHY2-F1
#
_cell.length_a   1.000
_cell.length_b   1.000
_cell.length_c   1.000
_cell.angle_alpha   90.00
_cell.angle_beta   90.00
_cell.angle_gamma   90.00
#
_symmetry.space_group_name_H-M   'P 1'
#
loop_
_entity.id
_entity.type
_entity.pdbx_description
1 polymer ?
#
loop_
_entity_poly.entity_id
_entity_poly.type
_entity_poly.pdbx_seq_one_letter_code
_entity_poly.pdbx_strand_id
1 'polypeptide(L)'
;MLVTESERAKAIRSRMLDIVIDAVAEKAGGHTKFINQRDQDYLPAAYMEDSYRKQFTDALKGCLEMGNHKYAIYTDKIYKAVFLENALEYKKVLKLASKDKTRDTMYVEVLKALASFEHGLAIQMRTESDQLGRKLKPSELDQMIVDAEVNSFLKPAIEDARVRMASRDLGFRDALHDKLEHYIQTVPEGDFDRFLGEKTKSLEEQLSDTKTLEVLKRLKDR
;
A
#
# COMPACT_ATOMS: atom_id res chain seq x y z
N MET A 1 30.70 1.39 12.61
CA MET A 1 30.20 0.17 13.26
C MET A 1 30.74 0.15 14.68
N LEU A 2 29.95 0.51 15.71
CA LEU A 2 30.31 0.38 17.15
C LEU A 2 29.22 0.91 18.12
N VAL A 3 27.93 0.56 17.97
CA VAL A 3 26.94 0.60 19.10
C VAL A 3 25.77 -0.38 18.88
N THR A 4 25.91 -1.37 18.00
CA THR A 4 24.88 -2.39 17.83
C THR A 4 25.11 -3.48 18.88
N GLU A 5 24.12 -3.61 19.78
CA GLU A 5 23.81 -4.84 20.54
C GLU A 5 24.33 -4.98 21.98
N SER A 6 23.91 -4.08 22.88
CA SER A 6 23.69 -4.54 24.27
C SER A 6 22.31 -5.18 24.36
N GLU A 7 22.22 -6.40 24.92
CA GLU A 7 20.94 -7.06 25.24
C GLU A 7 20.00 -6.15 26.04
N ARG A 8 20.56 -5.33 26.93
CA ARG A 8 19.78 -4.33 27.69
C ARG A 8 19.18 -3.26 26.78
N ALA A 9 19.91 -2.80 25.77
CA ALA A 9 19.40 -1.81 24.81
C ALA A 9 18.30 -2.41 23.91
N LYS A 10 18.42 -3.68 23.54
CA LYS A 10 17.38 -4.41 22.80
C LYS A 10 16.11 -4.57 23.64
N ALA A 11 16.25 -4.96 24.90
CA ALA A 11 15.13 -5.08 25.85
C ALA A 11 14.42 -3.74 26.08
N ILE A 12 15.17 -2.64 26.26
CA ILE A 12 14.59 -1.30 26.42
C ILE A 12 13.83 -0.88 25.16
N ARG A 13 14.40 -1.08 23.96
CA ARG A 13 13.71 -0.76 22.70
C ARG A 13 12.43 -1.57 22.52
N SER A 14 12.47 -2.87 22.80
CA SER A 14 11.27 -3.74 22.77
C SER A 14 10.20 -3.20 23.71
N ARG A 15 10.57 -2.85 24.95
CA ARG A 15 9.61 -2.34 25.92
C ARG A 15 9.03 -0.98 25.53
N MET A 16 9.83 -0.11 24.92
CA MET A 16 9.34 1.16 24.38
C MET A 16 8.37 0.95 23.23
N LEU A 17 8.66 0.01 22.33
CA LEU A 17 7.78 -0.35 21.22
C LEU A 17 6.44 -0.89 21.74
N ASP A 18 6.46 -1.80 22.72
CA ASP A 18 5.24 -2.33 23.35
C ASP A 18 4.35 -1.20 23.92
N ILE A 19 4.95 -0.25 24.65
CA ILE A 19 4.24 0.89 25.24
C ILE A 19 3.62 1.78 24.14
N VAL A 20 4.37 2.02 23.06
CA VAL A 20 3.89 2.81 21.92
C VAL A 20 2.72 2.10 21.24
N ILE A 21 2.83 0.79 20.99
CA ILE A 21 1.76 -0.01 20.38
C ILE A 21 0.52 -0.01 21.27
N ASP A 22 0.66 -0.21 22.58
CA ASP A 22 -0.46 -0.19 23.53
C ASP A 22 -1.16 1.18 23.53
N ALA A 23 -0.38 2.27 23.57
CA ALA A 23 -0.92 3.63 23.49
C ALA A 23 -1.62 3.90 22.15
N VAL A 24 -1.05 3.43 21.04
CA VAL A 24 -1.64 3.54 19.70
C VAL A 24 -2.94 2.75 19.64
N ALA A 25 -2.96 1.51 20.14
CA ALA A 25 -4.13 0.66 20.18
C ALA A 25 -5.25 1.29 21.02
N GLU A 26 -4.94 1.82 22.21
CA GLU A 26 -5.89 2.53 23.06
C GLU A 26 -6.49 3.75 22.34
N LYS A 27 -5.64 4.58 21.71
CA LYS A 27 -6.07 5.77 20.95
C LYS A 27 -6.79 5.46 19.64
N ALA A 28 -6.59 4.28 19.08
CA ALA A 28 -7.27 3.77 17.89
C ALA A 28 -8.53 2.94 18.22
N GLY A 29 -8.94 2.88 19.49
CA GLY A 29 -10.12 2.12 19.91
C GLY A 29 -9.96 0.60 19.79
N GLY A 30 -8.73 0.09 19.88
CA GLY A 30 -8.38 -1.33 19.81
C GLY A 30 -8.17 -1.88 18.39
N HIS A 31 -8.22 -1.05 17.35
CA HIS A 31 -8.15 -1.49 15.95
C HIS A 31 -6.97 -0.87 15.18
N THR A 32 -5.78 -1.46 15.28
CA THR A 32 -4.57 -1.00 14.56
C THR A 32 -4.52 -1.42 13.08
N LYS A 33 -5.32 -2.42 12.68
CA LYS A 33 -5.37 -2.94 11.31
C LYS A 33 -5.70 -1.88 10.25
N PHE A 34 -6.60 -0.96 10.59
CA PHE A 34 -7.09 0.09 9.68
C PHE A 34 -6.63 1.50 10.10
N ILE A 35 -5.53 1.58 10.87
CA ILE A 35 -5.01 2.86 11.36
C ILE A 35 -4.62 3.83 10.23
N ASN A 36 -4.24 3.29 9.08
CA ASN A 36 -3.96 4.00 7.84
C ASN A 36 -5.13 4.88 7.37
N GLN A 37 -6.38 4.51 7.68
CA GLN A 37 -7.57 5.23 7.24
C GLN A 37 -7.80 6.56 7.97
N ARG A 38 -7.05 6.79 9.05
CA ARG A 38 -7.07 8.06 9.82
C ARG A 38 -6.24 9.16 9.16
N ASP A 39 -5.42 8.79 8.16
CA ASP A 39 -4.68 9.72 7.32
C ASP A 39 -5.64 10.54 6.44
N GLN A 40 -5.45 11.85 6.42
CA GLN A 40 -6.29 12.75 5.62
C GLN A 40 -6.17 12.48 4.11
N ASP A 41 -5.02 12.00 3.67
CA ASP A 41 -4.77 11.67 2.26
C ASP A 41 -5.22 10.24 1.89
N TYR A 42 -5.74 9.47 2.86
CA TYR A 42 -6.16 8.08 2.61
C TYR A 42 -7.28 7.97 1.59
N LEU A 43 -8.39 8.69 1.80
CA LEU A 43 -9.56 8.59 0.93
C LEU A 43 -9.25 8.99 -0.52
N PRO A 44 -8.56 10.12 -0.79
CA PRO A 44 -8.13 10.45 -2.15
C PRO A 44 -7.23 9.38 -2.78
N ALA A 45 -6.27 8.84 -2.02
CA ALA A 45 -5.34 7.83 -2.53
C ALA A 45 -6.05 6.50 -2.84
N ALA A 46 -6.94 6.04 -1.97
CA ALA A 46 -7.73 4.83 -2.17
C ALA A 46 -8.65 4.95 -3.40
N TYR A 47 -9.32 6.08 -3.56
CA TYR A 47 -10.18 6.32 -4.73
C TYR A 47 -9.38 6.33 -6.04
N MET A 48 -8.22 7.00 -6.03
CA MET A 48 -7.33 7.05 -7.18
C MET A 48 -6.79 5.66 -7.54
N GLU A 49 -6.36 4.89 -6.55
CA GLU A 49 -5.89 3.52 -6.73
C GLU A 49 -6.99 2.62 -7.32
N ASP A 50 -8.22 2.64 -6.79
CA ASP A 50 -9.34 1.86 -7.33
C ASP A 50 -9.59 2.15 -8.82
N SER A 51 -9.51 3.42 -9.22
CA SER A 51 -9.65 3.85 -10.61
C SER A 51 -8.54 3.28 -11.50
N TYR A 52 -7.28 3.39 -11.09
CA TYR A 52 -6.15 2.90 -11.88
C TYR A 52 -6.06 1.37 -11.91
N ARG A 53 -6.40 0.70 -10.81
CA ARG A 53 -6.58 -0.74 -10.76
C ARG A 53 -7.59 -1.20 -11.80
N LYS A 54 -8.74 -0.52 -11.91
CA LYS A 54 -9.74 -0.82 -12.94
C LYS A 54 -9.15 -0.69 -14.35
N GLN A 55 -8.46 0.42 -14.63
CA GLN A 55 -7.81 0.64 -15.93
C GLN A 55 -6.79 -0.45 -16.27
N PHE A 56 -6.01 -0.90 -15.28
CA PHE A 56 -5.07 -2.00 -15.44
C PHE A 56 -5.78 -3.33 -15.72
N THR A 57 -6.84 -3.67 -14.97
CA THR A 57 -7.62 -4.88 -15.25
C THR A 57 -8.30 -4.85 -16.63
N ASP A 58 -8.75 -3.69 -17.08
CA ASP A 58 -9.29 -3.52 -18.43
C ASP A 58 -8.20 -3.69 -19.50
N ALA A 59 -6.99 -3.17 -19.26
CA ALA A 59 -5.84 -3.41 -20.12
C ALA A 59 -5.46 -4.89 -20.17
N LEU A 60 -5.44 -5.61 -19.03
CA LEU A 60 -5.24 -7.06 -19.02
C LEU A 60 -6.30 -7.80 -19.83
N LYS A 61 -7.56 -7.38 -19.75
CA LYS A 61 -8.67 -7.98 -20.50
C LYS A 61 -8.48 -7.81 -22.01
N GLY A 62 -8.18 -6.58 -22.45
CA GLY A 62 -8.07 -6.20 -23.86
C GLY A 62 -6.76 -6.61 -24.52
N CYS A 63 -5.64 -6.41 -23.82
CA CYS A 63 -4.31 -6.44 -24.40
C CYS A 63 -3.50 -7.70 -24.08
N LEU A 64 -3.91 -8.57 -23.14
CA LEU A 64 -3.15 -9.77 -22.78
C LEU A 64 -3.80 -11.07 -23.26
N GLU A 65 -3.01 -11.91 -23.93
CA GLU A 65 -3.35 -13.26 -24.39
C GLU A 65 -3.21 -14.27 -23.24
N MET A 66 -4.16 -14.22 -22.31
CA MET A 66 -4.21 -15.13 -21.16
C MET A 66 -5.65 -15.26 -20.62
N GLY A 67 -5.95 -16.41 -20.03
CA GLY A 67 -7.25 -16.68 -19.40
C GLY A 67 -7.52 -15.85 -18.14
N ASN A 68 -8.67 -16.08 -17.49
CA ASN A 68 -9.15 -15.27 -16.36
C ASN A 68 -8.22 -15.26 -15.12
N HIS A 69 -7.36 -16.27 -14.97
CA HIS A 69 -6.39 -16.32 -13.87
C HIS A 69 -5.31 -15.22 -13.97
N LYS A 70 -5.21 -14.50 -15.10
CA LYS A 70 -4.30 -13.36 -15.28
C LYS A 70 -4.45 -12.29 -14.22
N TYR A 71 -5.67 -11.99 -13.77
CA TYR A 71 -5.88 -10.91 -12.80
C TYR A 71 -5.19 -11.20 -11.47
N ALA A 72 -5.32 -12.43 -10.97
CA ALA A 72 -4.67 -12.85 -9.74
C ALA A 72 -3.14 -12.87 -9.89
N ILE A 73 -2.64 -13.43 -11.00
CA ILE A 73 -1.20 -13.54 -11.25
C ILE A 73 -0.55 -12.17 -11.35
N TYR A 74 -1.08 -11.27 -12.17
CA TYR A 74 -0.42 -9.97 -12.38
C TYR A 74 -0.63 -9.01 -11.22
N THR A 75 -1.74 -9.10 -10.48
CA THR A 75 -1.85 -8.36 -9.20
C THR A 75 -0.76 -8.82 -8.24
N ASP A 76 -0.51 -10.13 -8.15
CA ASP A 76 0.52 -10.69 -7.27
C ASP A 76 1.94 -10.35 -7.73
N LYS A 77 2.20 -10.31 -9.05
CA LYS A 77 3.47 -9.86 -9.61
C LYS A 77 3.74 -8.39 -9.31
N ILE A 78 2.72 -7.52 -9.41
CA ILE A 78 2.85 -6.12 -9.02
C ILE A 78 3.16 -6.00 -7.53
N TYR A 79 2.50 -6.79 -6.67
CA TYR A 79 2.83 -6.80 -5.24
C TYR A 79 4.27 -7.22 -4.98
N LYS A 80 4.77 -8.25 -5.67
CA LYS A 80 6.18 -8.65 -5.56
C LYS A 80 7.13 -7.56 -6.04
N ALA A 81 6.82 -6.90 -7.15
CA ALA A 81 7.64 -5.79 -7.68
C ALA A 81 7.66 -4.60 -6.72
N VAL A 82 6.54 -4.27 -6.07
CA VAL A 82 6.48 -3.11 -5.16
C VAL A 82 6.96 -3.45 -3.73
N PHE A 83 6.65 -4.63 -3.20
CA PHE A 83 6.87 -4.98 -1.77
C PHE A 83 7.78 -6.18 -1.53
N LEU A 84 8.33 -6.83 -2.57
CA LEU A 84 9.10 -8.08 -2.48
C LEU A 84 8.31 -9.28 -1.91
N GLU A 85 7.04 -9.07 -1.56
CA GLU A 85 6.13 -10.02 -0.95
C GLU A 85 4.88 -10.20 -1.81
N ASN A 86 4.23 -11.35 -1.64
CA ASN A 86 3.00 -11.69 -2.34
C ASN A 86 1.76 -11.37 -1.48
N ALA A 87 0.57 -11.41 -2.09
CA ALA A 87 -0.66 -11.04 -1.37
C ALA A 87 -0.97 -11.95 -0.16
N LEU A 88 -0.59 -13.22 -0.22
CA LEU A 88 -0.82 -14.20 0.84
C LEU A 88 0.14 -14.00 2.02
N GLU A 89 1.41 -13.73 1.74
CA GLU A 89 2.44 -13.39 2.72
C GLU A 89 2.01 -12.15 3.51
N TYR A 90 1.65 -11.07 2.79
CA TYR A 90 1.21 -9.83 3.42
C TYR A 90 -0.04 -10.04 4.31
N LYS A 91 -1.04 -10.80 3.83
CA LYS A 91 -2.24 -11.14 4.64
C LYS A 91 -1.88 -11.90 5.92
N LYS A 92 -0.89 -12.80 5.85
CA LYS A 92 -0.43 -13.58 6.99
C LYS A 92 0.29 -12.70 8.02
N VAL A 93 1.16 -11.80 7.57
CA VAL A 93 1.89 -10.84 8.41
C VAL A 93 0.90 -9.98 9.22
N LEU A 94 -0.11 -9.41 8.56
CA LEU A 94 -1.12 -8.58 9.20
C LEU A 94 -2.27 -9.34 9.88
N LYS A 95 -2.22 -10.68 9.93
CA LYS A 95 -3.27 -11.54 10.52
C LYS A 95 -4.67 -11.15 10.01
N LEU A 96 -4.79 -10.95 8.70
CA LEU A 96 -6.04 -10.54 8.05
C LEU A 96 -6.98 -11.72 7.87
N ALA A 97 -8.28 -11.47 8.02
CA ALA A 97 -9.29 -12.47 7.71
C ALA A 97 -9.32 -12.75 6.19
N SER A 98 -9.82 -13.91 5.80
CA SER A 98 -9.92 -14.28 4.37
C SER A 98 -10.74 -13.29 3.56
N LYS A 99 -11.78 -12.70 4.19
CA LYS A 99 -12.68 -11.70 3.60
C LYS A 99 -12.11 -10.28 3.57
N ASP A 100 -11.05 -10.00 4.32
CA ASP A 100 -10.48 -8.66 4.37
C ASP A 100 -9.79 -8.33 3.04
N LYS A 101 -10.04 -7.11 2.57
CA LYS A 101 -9.35 -6.56 1.41
C LYS A 101 -7.99 -6.05 1.85
N THR A 102 -6.94 -6.54 1.17
CA THR A 102 -5.57 -6.20 1.50
C THR A 102 -5.29 -4.70 1.35
N ARG A 103 -5.79 -4.08 0.27
CA ARG A 103 -5.54 -2.66 -0.04
C ARG A 103 -6.13 -1.70 0.99
N ASP A 104 -7.23 -2.07 1.64
CA ASP A 104 -7.86 -1.27 2.70
C ASP A 104 -6.95 -1.07 3.94
N THR A 105 -5.91 -1.91 4.07
CA THR A 105 -4.91 -1.85 5.15
C THR A 105 -3.63 -1.13 4.75
N MET A 106 -3.46 -0.79 3.47
CA MET A 106 -2.25 -0.16 2.95
C MET A 106 -2.21 1.33 3.24
N TYR A 107 -1.02 1.86 3.50
CA TYR A 107 -0.80 3.29 3.71
C TYR A 107 -0.91 4.11 2.41
N VAL A 108 -1.01 5.42 2.52
CA VAL A 108 -1.19 6.34 1.38
C VAL A 108 -0.08 6.20 0.34
N GLU A 109 1.16 6.19 0.78
CA GLU A 109 2.36 6.11 -0.07
C GLU A 109 2.39 4.76 -0.82
N VAL A 110 1.94 3.71 -0.16
CA VAL A 110 1.78 2.36 -0.72
C VAL A 110 0.72 2.34 -1.81
N LEU A 111 -0.45 2.91 -1.54
CA LEU A 111 -1.54 3.01 -2.52
C LEU A 111 -1.12 3.85 -3.73
N LYS A 112 -0.42 4.96 -3.49
CA LYS A 112 0.12 5.83 -4.57
C LYS A 112 1.14 5.09 -5.43
N ALA A 113 2.07 4.34 -4.83
CA ALA A 113 3.04 3.55 -5.60
C ALA A 113 2.35 2.48 -6.46
N LEU A 114 1.37 1.75 -5.92
CA LEU A 114 0.58 0.78 -6.68
C LEU A 114 -0.20 1.44 -7.82
N ALA A 115 -0.88 2.56 -7.53
CA ALA A 115 -1.63 3.33 -8.50
C ALA A 115 -0.76 3.79 -9.68
N SER A 116 0.42 4.35 -9.41
CA SER A 116 1.37 4.78 -10.43
C SER A 116 1.88 3.60 -11.26
N PHE A 117 2.19 2.48 -10.62
CA PHE A 117 2.68 1.27 -11.29
C PHE A 117 1.60 0.67 -12.21
N GLU A 118 0.38 0.49 -11.70
CA GLU A 118 -0.76 -0.07 -12.43
C GLU A 118 -1.19 0.82 -13.60
N HIS A 119 -1.24 2.14 -13.38
CA HIS A 119 -1.56 3.09 -14.45
C HIS A 119 -0.50 3.08 -15.55
N GLY A 120 0.79 3.13 -15.17
CA GLY A 120 1.90 3.09 -16.12
C GLY A 120 1.88 1.83 -16.99
N LEU A 121 1.70 0.66 -16.37
CA LEU A 121 1.56 -0.60 -17.09
C LEU A 121 0.34 -0.62 -18.00
N ALA A 122 -0.82 -0.13 -17.54
CA ALA A 122 -2.03 -0.13 -18.34
C ALA A 122 -1.85 0.65 -19.66
N ILE A 123 -1.15 1.79 -19.60
CA ILE A 123 -0.84 2.60 -20.79
C ILE A 123 0.17 1.88 -21.68
N GLN A 124 1.29 1.41 -21.13
CA GLN A 124 2.32 0.70 -21.89
C GLN A 124 1.76 -0.53 -22.61
N MET A 125 0.93 -1.32 -21.93
CA MET A 125 0.28 -2.50 -22.50
C MET A 125 -0.60 -2.16 -23.71
N ARG A 126 -1.37 -1.06 -23.62
CA ARG A 126 -2.22 -0.62 -24.74
C ARG A 126 -1.38 -0.17 -25.91
N THR A 127 -0.39 0.69 -25.65
CA THR A 127 0.52 1.19 -26.68
C THR A 127 1.23 0.06 -27.42
N GLU A 128 1.76 -0.93 -26.69
CA GLU A 128 2.50 -2.02 -27.31
C GLU A 128 1.59 -3.01 -28.04
N SER A 129 0.40 -3.29 -27.49
CA SER A 129 -0.60 -4.11 -28.18
C SER A 129 -1.08 -3.47 -29.49
N ASP A 130 -1.27 -2.14 -29.49
CA ASP A 130 -1.66 -1.37 -30.68
C ASP A 130 -0.53 -1.37 -31.72
N GLN A 131 0.73 -1.19 -31.30
CA GLN A 131 1.90 -1.23 -32.18
C GLN A 131 2.11 -2.60 -32.82
N LEU A 132 1.89 -3.68 -32.07
CA LEU A 132 2.04 -5.06 -32.56
C LEU A 132 0.82 -5.51 -33.38
N GLY A 133 -0.32 -4.81 -33.28
CA GLY A 133 -1.58 -5.21 -33.90
C GLY A 133 -2.15 -6.53 -33.36
N ARG A 134 -1.71 -6.96 -32.16
CA ARG A 134 -2.13 -8.19 -31.49
C ARG A 134 -2.08 -8.04 -29.98
N LYS A 135 -2.65 -9.00 -29.26
CA LYS A 135 -2.47 -9.10 -27.81
C LYS A 135 -1.02 -9.48 -27.46
N LEU A 136 -0.58 -9.01 -26.30
CA LEU A 136 0.67 -9.34 -25.64
C LEU A 136 0.65 -10.76 -25.11
N LYS A 137 1.79 -11.43 -25.18
CA LYS A 137 2.06 -12.70 -24.53
C LYS A 137 2.42 -12.46 -23.06
N PRO A 138 2.21 -13.45 -22.17
CA PRO A 138 2.60 -13.34 -20.77
C PRO A 138 4.06 -12.94 -20.54
N SER A 139 4.99 -13.44 -21.36
CA SER A 139 6.41 -13.10 -21.28
C SER A 139 6.70 -11.63 -21.58
N GLU A 140 5.90 -10.99 -22.45
CA GLU A 140 6.07 -9.58 -22.81
C GLU A 140 5.66 -8.69 -21.63
N LEU A 141 4.54 -8.99 -20.98
CA LEU A 141 4.10 -8.27 -19.78
C LEU A 141 5.03 -8.53 -18.59
N ASP A 142 5.58 -9.73 -18.46
CA ASP A 142 6.56 -10.04 -17.41
C ASP A 142 7.81 -9.16 -17.55
N GLN A 143 8.29 -8.96 -18.77
CA GLN A 143 9.42 -8.06 -19.02
C GLN A 143 9.07 -6.61 -18.68
N MET A 144 7.88 -6.13 -19.08
CA MET A 144 7.42 -4.78 -18.72
C MET A 144 7.39 -4.53 -17.21
N ILE A 145 7.02 -5.53 -16.41
CA ILE A 145 7.01 -5.43 -14.95
C ILE A 145 8.44 -5.31 -14.40
N VAL A 146 9.37 -6.13 -14.91
CA VAL A 146 10.79 -6.07 -14.52
C VAL A 146 11.38 -4.69 -14.88
N ASP A 147 11.07 -4.20 -16.08
CA ASP A 147 11.55 -2.89 -16.55
C ASP A 147 10.96 -1.74 -15.72
N ALA A 148 9.69 -1.86 -15.31
CA ALA A 148 9.04 -0.89 -14.42
C ALA A 148 9.63 -0.89 -13.01
N GLU A 149 10.02 -2.06 -12.48
CA GLU A 149 10.65 -2.16 -11.16
C GLU A 149 12.01 -1.44 -11.10
N VAL A 150 12.81 -1.54 -12.17
CA VAL A 150 14.13 -0.88 -12.25
C VAL A 150 14.07 0.54 -12.82
N ASN A 151 12.87 1.02 -13.17
CA ASN A 151 12.68 2.34 -13.76
C ASN A 151 13.06 3.45 -12.77
N SER A 152 14.00 4.32 -13.16
CA SER A 152 14.51 5.40 -12.32
C SER A 152 13.46 6.39 -11.81
N PHE A 153 12.32 6.54 -12.51
CA PHE A 153 11.22 7.41 -12.07
C PHE A 153 10.31 6.72 -11.05
N LEU A 154 10.12 5.41 -11.14
CA LEU A 154 9.26 4.65 -10.21
C LEU A 154 10.01 4.19 -8.96
N LYS A 155 11.31 3.90 -9.09
CA LYS A 155 12.14 3.39 -8.01
C LYS A 155 12.05 4.20 -6.72
N PRO A 156 12.11 5.55 -6.72
CA PRO A 156 11.98 6.33 -5.48
C PRO A 156 10.63 6.14 -4.79
N ALA A 157 9.53 6.06 -5.55
CA ALA A 157 8.19 5.84 -5.00
C ALA A 157 8.02 4.43 -4.43
N ILE A 158 8.61 3.42 -5.09
CA ILE A 158 8.63 2.03 -4.62
C ILE A 158 9.45 1.93 -3.32
N GLU A 159 10.63 2.53 -3.27
CA GLU A 159 11.49 2.52 -2.08
C GLU A 159 10.83 3.25 -0.90
N ASP A 160 10.20 4.41 -1.12
CA ASP A 160 9.43 5.10 -0.08
C ASP A 160 8.27 4.23 0.40
N ALA A 161 7.51 3.60 -0.50
CA ALA A 161 6.44 2.69 -0.12
C ALA A 161 6.95 1.50 0.74
N ARG A 162 8.10 0.91 0.39
CA ARG A 162 8.73 -0.17 1.17
C ARG A 162 9.15 0.30 2.57
N VAL A 163 9.80 1.45 2.67
CA VAL A 163 10.22 2.04 3.96
C VAL A 163 9.01 2.34 4.84
N ARG A 164 7.99 3.00 4.28
CA ARG A 164 6.78 3.35 5.01
C ARG A 164 6.01 2.12 5.47
N MET A 165 5.84 1.13 4.61
CA MET A 165 5.18 -0.14 4.96
C MET A 165 5.91 -0.82 6.10
N ALA A 166 7.20 -1.15 5.92
CA ALA A 166 7.98 -1.89 6.90
C ALA A 166 8.06 -1.19 8.27
N SER A 167 8.31 0.12 8.26
CA SER A 167 8.50 0.89 9.50
C SER A 167 7.18 1.10 10.25
N ARG A 168 6.10 1.40 9.53
CA ARG A 168 4.80 1.68 10.15
C ARG A 168 4.08 0.41 10.58
N ASP A 169 4.18 -0.68 9.82
CA ASP A 169 3.61 -1.97 10.21
C ASP A 169 4.30 -2.52 11.47
N LEU A 170 5.63 -2.41 11.56
CA LEU A 170 6.33 -2.74 12.80
C LEU A 170 5.95 -1.79 13.94
N GLY A 171 5.97 -0.48 13.68
CA GLY A 171 5.78 0.57 14.69
C GLY A 171 4.36 0.65 15.26
N PHE A 172 3.34 0.38 14.46
CA PHE A 172 1.92 0.56 14.83
C PHE A 172 1.13 -0.72 14.92
N ARG A 173 1.56 -1.80 14.26
CA ARG A 173 0.79 -3.05 14.14
C ARG A 173 1.51 -4.27 14.70
N ASP A 174 2.72 -4.12 15.24
CA ASP A 174 3.57 -5.23 15.68
C ASP A 174 3.73 -6.30 14.57
N ALA A 175 3.90 -5.83 13.33
CA ALA A 175 3.93 -6.68 12.15
C ALA A 175 5.28 -6.55 11.44
N LEU A 176 6.10 -7.61 11.55
CA LEU A 176 7.39 -7.69 10.88
C LEU A 176 7.23 -8.31 9.49
N HIS A 177 7.71 -7.58 8.48
CA HIS A 177 7.87 -8.07 7.11
C HIS A 177 9.32 -8.51 6.91
N ASP A 178 9.59 -9.81 7.00
CA ASP A 178 10.96 -10.36 6.93
C ASP A 178 11.70 -9.91 5.65
N LYS A 179 11.01 -9.82 4.51
CA LYS A 179 11.62 -9.42 3.24
C LYS A 179 11.88 -7.92 3.13
N LEU A 180 11.24 -7.13 4.00
CA LEU A 180 11.40 -5.68 4.06
C LEU A 180 12.20 -5.23 5.28
N GLU A 181 12.85 -6.15 6.02
CA GLU A 181 13.58 -5.82 7.25
C GLU A 181 14.64 -4.74 7.02
N HIS A 182 15.34 -4.79 5.88
CA HIS A 182 16.36 -3.80 5.50
C HIS A 182 15.80 -2.40 5.21
N TYR A 183 14.49 -2.27 5.02
CA TYR A 183 13.80 -1.00 4.80
C TYR A 183 13.26 -0.39 6.09
N ILE A 184 13.38 -1.08 7.23
CA ILE A 184 12.91 -0.57 8.52
C ILE A 184 13.74 0.65 8.93
N GLN A 185 13.04 1.74 9.20
CA GLN A 185 13.59 2.99 9.70
C GLN A 185 12.78 3.46 10.91
N THR A 186 13.30 4.47 11.61
CA THR A 186 12.56 5.12 12.68
C THR A 186 11.32 5.81 12.13
N VAL A 187 10.15 5.54 12.71
CA VAL A 187 8.91 6.21 12.34
C VAL A 187 8.99 7.68 12.73
N PRO A 188 8.76 8.63 11.81
CA PRO A 188 8.78 10.07 12.12
C PRO A 188 7.66 10.48 13.08
N GLU A 189 7.90 11.49 13.91
CA GLU A 189 6.90 12.07 14.83
C GLU A 189 5.60 12.46 14.11
N GLY A 190 5.70 13.09 12.94
CA GLY A 190 4.52 13.47 12.16
C GLY A 190 3.65 12.30 11.66
N ASP A 191 4.18 11.07 11.59
CA ASP A 191 3.36 9.88 11.33
C ASP A 191 2.57 9.48 12.59
N PHE A 192 3.16 9.62 13.79
CA PHE A 192 2.42 9.42 15.05
C PHE A 192 1.28 10.42 15.18
N ASP A 193 1.51 11.72 14.95
CA ASP A 193 0.46 12.74 15.03
C ASP A 193 -0.68 12.48 14.04
N ARG A 194 -0.31 12.01 12.85
CA ARG A 194 -1.26 11.65 11.79
C ARG A 194 -2.17 10.50 12.20
N PHE A 195 -1.62 9.48 12.85
CA PHE A 195 -2.36 8.26 13.20
C PHE A 195 -2.99 8.28 14.61
N LEU A 196 -2.50 9.13 15.51
CA LEU A 196 -3.01 9.30 16.89
C LEU A 196 -4.12 10.36 17.01
N GLY A 197 -4.34 11.17 15.97
CA GLY A 197 -5.65 11.78 15.75
C GLY A 197 -5.78 13.26 16.07
N GLU A 198 -4.70 14.04 16.16
CA GLU A 198 -4.83 15.50 16.17
C GLU A 198 -5.43 16.01 14.85
N LYS A 199 -5.08 15.39 13.72
CA LYS A 199 -5.63 15.69 12.40
C LYS A 199 -6.93 14.94 12.05
N THR A 200 -7.18 13.79 12.68
CA THR A 200 -8.34 12.94 12.40
C THR A 200 -9.63 13.50 13.01
N LYS A 201 -9.56 14.15 14.18
CA LYS A 201 -10.71 14.90 14.73
C LYS A 201 -11.24 15.91 13.73
N SER A 202 -10.35 16.64 13.05
CA SER A 202 -10.72 17.59 12.01
C SER A 202 -11.42 16.93 10.81
N LEU A 203 -11.09 15.68 10.47
CA LEU A 203 -11.68 14.98 9.33
C LEU A 203 -13.01 14.33 9.67
N GLU A 204 -13.17 13.78 10.87
CA GLU A 204 -14.48 13.36 11.42
C GLU A 204 -15.43 14.55 11.53
N GLU A 205 -14.93 15.69 12.01
CA GLU A 205 -15.69 16.96 12.03
C GLU A 205 -16.08 17.39 10.60
N GLN A 206 -15.16 17.34 9.64
CA GLN A 206 -15.44 17.65 8.22
C GLN A 206 -16.40 16.66 7.54
N LEU A 207 -16.34 15.37 7.88
CA LEU A 207 -17.24 14.33 7.37
C LEU A 207 -18.58 14.32 8.10
N SER A 208 -18.66 14.85 9.33
CA SER A 208 -19.91 15.07 10.04
C SER A 208 -20.68 16.29 9.52
N ASP A 209 -20.02 17.17 8.76
CA ASP A 209 -20.68 18.24 8.02
C ASP A 209 -21.58 17.65 6.93
N THR A 210 -22.87 17.94 7.05
CA THR A 210 -23.93 17.46 6.17
C THR A 210 -23.69 17.83 4.72
N LYS A 211 -23.03 18.98 4.46
CA LYS A 211 -22.68 19.43 3.11
C LYS A 211 -21.62 18.53 2.46
N THR A 212 -20.59 18.12 3.20
CA THR A 212 -19.52 17.25 2.69
C THR A 212 -20.05 15.86 2.37
N LEU A 213 -20.92 15.31 3.23
CA LEU A 213 -21.59 14.02 3.00
C LEU A 213 -22.46 14.02 1.74
N GLU A 214 -23.17 15.11 1.46
CA GLU A 214 -23.97 15.24 0.24
C GLU A 214 -23.11 15.28 -1.03
N VAL A 215 -21.97 15.97 -0.98
CA VAL A 215 -21.01 16.01 -2.10
C VAL A 215 -20.43 14.62 -2.35
N LEU A 216 -20.01 13.91 -1.30
CA LEU A 216 -19.50 12.55 -1.40
C LEU A 216 -20.55 11.57 -1.94
N LYS A 217 -21.81 11.70 -1.53
CA LYS A 217 -22.92 10.91 -2.10
C LYS A 217 -23.11 11.16 -3.60
N ARG A 218 -23.05 12.42 -4.06
CA ARG A 218 -23.14 12.73 -5.49
C ARG A 218 -21.96 12.21 -6.31
N LEU A 219 -20.77 12.15 -5.73
CA LEU A 219 -19.58 11.58 -6.39
C LEU A 219 -19.65 10.05 -6.47
N LYS A 220 -20.35 9.39 -5.55
CA LYS A 220 -20.63 7.94 -5.59
C LYS A 220 -21.62 7.54 -6.69
N ASP A 221 -22.57 8.42 -6.99
CA ASP A 221 -23.64 8.16 -7.98
C ASP A 221 -23.24 8.52 -9.44
N ARG A 222 -21.95 8.85 -9.67
CA ARG A 222 -21.35 9.06 -11.00
C ARG A 222 -20.39 7.92 -11.34
#